data_AF-A0A6N8GGQ4-F1
#
_entry.id   AF-A0A6N8GGQ4-F1
#
_cell.length_a   1.000
_cell.length_b   1.000
_cell.length_c   1.000
_cell.angle_alpha   90.00
_cell.angle_beta   90.00
_cell.angle_gamma   90.00
#
_symmetry.space_group_name_H-M   'P 1'
#
loop_
_entity.id
_entity.type
_entity.pdbx_description
1 polymer ?
#
loop_
_entity_poly.entity_id
_entity_poly.type
_entity_poly.pdbx_seq_one_letter_code
_entity_poly.pdbx_strand_id
1 'polypeptide(L)'
;MRIDLGETLSAPPGRRTLLQRFAAITAAAGLLIGAAAGTAAADVSWVTIKQGADWAKFDANGYVTICDEEADGHGVYIYLKWETGEDRSYTDPGGADGVCAGTDATGDVPGVEYIKVCERINNWPDKCSHRSYITWGD
;
A
#
# COMPACT_ATOMS: atom_id res chain seq x y z
N MET A 1 84.54 38.11 37.83
CA MET A 1 84.08 38.08 36.44
C MET A 1 82.90 37.12 36.38
N ARG A 2 81.76 37.64 35.90
CA ARG A 2 80.47 36.99 35.61
C ARG A 2 80.64 35.71 34.76
N ILE A 3 79.79 34.67 34.64
CA ILE A 3 78.38 34.28 34.96
C ILE A 3 78.22 32.88 34.24
N ASP A 4 77.56 31.80 34.72
CA ASP A 4 76.13 31.34 34.65
C ASP A 4 76.17 29.87 35.19
N LEU A 5 75.38 29.34 36.14
CA LEU A 5 73.93 29.02 36.25
C LEU A 5 73.36 28.02 35.22
N GLY A 6 72.93 26.84 35.71
CA GLY A 6 72.15 25.84 34.96
C GLY A 6 72.11 24.44 35.60
N GLU A 7 71.14 24.19 36.49
CA GLU A 7 70.74 22.87 37.04
C GLU A 7 70.26 21.91 35.92
N THR A 8 70.22 20.59 36.02
CA THR A 8 69.42 19.76 36.95
C THR A 8 69.68 18.25 36.69
N LEU A 9 69.65 17.49 37.77
CA LEU A 9 69.14 16.11 37.96
C LEU A 9 69.19 15.11 36.79
N SER A 10 69.96 14.03 36.99
CA SER A 10 69.86 12.78 36.22
C SER A 10 69.70 11.59 37.17
N ALA A 11 68.52 10.95 37.12
CA ALA A 11 68.25 9.65 37.72
C ALA A 11 68.26 8.57 36.61
N PRO A 12 68.83 7.38 36.84
CA PRO A 12 68.68 6.25 35.92
C PRO A 12 67.67 5.19 36.42
N PRO A 13 67.27 4.24 35.55
CA PRO A 13 65.86 3.93 35.38
C PRO A 13 65.47 2.46 35.64
N GLY A 14 64.16 2.26 35.84
CA GLY A 14 63.42 1.07 35.39
C GLY A 14 63.59 -0.21 36.22
N ARG A 15 62.62 -1.13 36.27
CA ARG A 15 61.38 -1.26 35.49
C ARG A 15 60.57 -2.41 36.08
N ARG A 16 59.24 -2.22 36.09
CA ARG A 16 58.17 -3.21 35.86
C ARG A 16 57.83 -4.08 37.08
N THR A 17 56.56 -4.27 37.43
CA THR A 17 55.66 -5.07 36.58
C THR A 17 54.19 -4.86 36.96
N LEU A 18 53.40 -4.54 35.93
CA LEU A 18 51.96 -4.70 35.71
C LEU A 18 50.94 -4.28 36.79
N LEU A 19 50.40 -3.07 36.62
CA LEU A 19 48.99 -2.83 36.96
C LEU A 19 48.11 -3.61 35.97
N GLN A 20 47.24 -4.46 36.53
CA GLN A 20 46.16 -5.14 35.84
C GLN A 20 45.28 -4.15 35.07
N ARG A 21 45.21 -4.37 33.76
CA ARG A 21 44.23 -3.76 32.87
C ARG A 21 42.92 -4.52 33.00
N PHE A 22 41.86 -3.91 33.52
CA PHE A 22 40.48 -4.25 33.13
C PHE A 22 39.56 -3.06 33.37
N ALA A 23 39.15 -2.40 32.29
CA ALA A 23 37.85 -1.77 32.17
C ALA A 23 37.53 -1.69 30.68
N ALA A 24 36.75 -2.65 30.21
CA ALA A 24 36.21 -2.67 28.86
C ALA A 24 35.23 -1.49 28.73
N ILE A 25 35.47 -0.60 27.77
CA ILE A 25 34.55 0.47 27.39
C ILE A 25 33.57 -0.15 26.41
N THR A 26 32.36 -0.50 26.87
CA THR A 26 31.24 -0.84 25.99
C THR A 26 30.65 0.45 25.42
N ALA A 27 31.04 0.78 24.19
CA ALA A 27 30.39 1.84 23.41
C ALA A 27 29.02 1.34 22.93
N ALA A 28 27.94 1.82 23.55
CA ALA A 28 26.60 1.65 23.04
C ALA A 28 26.38 2.66 21.89
N ALA A 29 26.68 2.24 20.65
CA ALA A 29 26.28 2.97 19.46
C ALA A 29 24.79 2.72 19.20
N GLY A 30 23.94 3.59 19.74
CA GLY A 30 22.51 3.63 19.40
C GLY A 30 22.33 4.18 17.99
N LEU A 31 22.26 3.30 16.99
CA LEU A 31 21.90 3.67 15.63
C LEU A 31 20.36 3.77 15.54
N LEU A 32 19.83 4.99 15.71
CA LEU A 32 18.43 5.26 15.40
C LEU A 32 18.27 5.39 13.88
N ILE A 33 18.05 4.26 13.20
CA ILE A 33 17.46 4.29 11.85
C ILE A 33 15.96 4.49 12.04
N GLY A 34 15.54 5.75 12.15
CA GLY A 34 14.14 6.11 11.92
C GLY A 34 13.87 5.96 10.43
N ALA A 35 13.43 4.78 10.01
CA ALA A 35 12.82 4.62 8.70
C ALA A 35 11.52 5.43 8.72
N ALA A 36 11.55 6.62 8.12
CA ALA A 36 10.32 7.24 7.64
C ALA A 36 9.75 6.28 6.59
N ALA A 37 8.81 5.44 7.00
CA ALA A 37 7.94 4.73 6.08
C ALA A 37 7.10 5.82 5.39
N GLY A 38 7.64 6.37 4.30
CA GLY A 38 6.81 7.06 3.33
C GLY A 38 5.79 6.05 2.87
N THR A 39 4.53 6.23 3.26
CA THR A 39 3.40 5.60 2.60
C THR A 39 3.42 6.16 1.19
N ALA A 40 4.05 5.47 0.26
CA ALA A 40 3.82 5.72 -1.15
C ALA A 40 2.31 5.53 -1.34
N ALA A 41 1.59 6.64 -1.56
CA ALA A 41 0.22 6.57 -2.02
C ALA A 41 0.26 5.71 -3.29
N ALA A 42 -0.30 4.51 -3.21
CA ALA A 42 -0.44 3.67 -4.38
C ALA A 42 -1.48 4.36 -5.25
N ASP A 43 -1.03 5.06 -6.29
CA ASP A 43 -1.91 5.50 -7.35
C ASP A 43 -2.63 4.26 -7.89
N VAL A 44 -3.94 4.18 -7.64
CA VAL A 44 -4.74 3.05 -8.08
C VAL A 44 -4.86 3.14 -9.59
N SER A 45 -4.03 2.38 -10.30
CA SER A 45 -4.12 2.28 -11.76
C SER A 45 -5.39 1.54 -12.20
N TRP A 46 -5.82 0.52 -11.45
CA TRP A 46 -7.11 -0.17 -11.58
C TRP A 46 -7.42 -1.05 -10.35
N VAL A 47 -8.70 -1.37 -10.16
CA VAL A 47 -9.20 -2.35 -9.19
C VAL A 47 -9.97 -3.43 -9.91
N THR A 48 -9.70 -4.69 -9.58
CA THR A 48 -10.49 -5.84 -10.02
C THR A 48 -11.13 -6.51 -8.81
N ILE A 49 -12.43 -6.72 -8.87
CA ILE A 49 -13.21 -7.36 -7.81
C ILE A 49 -13.99 -8.55 -8.37
N LYS A 50 -14.18 -9.57 -7.54
CA LYS A 50 -14.83 -10.82 -7.93
C LYS A 50 -16.01 -11.18 -7.03
N GLN A 51 -16.98 -11.89 -7.60
CA GLN A 51 -17.99 -12.63 -6.85
C GLN A 51 -18.22 -13.97 -7.54
N GLY A 52 -17.77 -15.08 -6.93
CA GLY A 52 -17.79 -16.35 -7.65
C GLY A 52 -16.78 -16.35 -8.80
N ALA A 53 -17.18 -16.81 -9.98
CA ALA A 53 -16.36 -16.67 -11.20
C ALA A 53 -16.49 -15.28 -11.82
N ASP A 54 -17.58 -14.56 -11.58
CA ASP A 54 -17.80 -13.22 -12.11
C ASP A 54 -16.80 -12.20 -11.59
N TRP A 55 -16.54 -11.20 -12.42
CA TRP A 55 -15.65 -10.11 -12.04
C TRP A 55 -15.98 -8.80 -12.71
N ALA A 56 -15.54 -7.72 -12.07
CA ALA A 56 -15.52 -6.39 -12.65
C ALA A 56 -14.15 -5.72 -12.43
N LYS A 57 -13.72 -4.94 -13.41
CA LYS A 57 -12.54 -4.08 -13.36
C LYS A 57 -12.96 -2.64 -13.52
N PHE A 58 -12.44 -1.77 -12.67
CA PHE A 58 -12.60 -0.33 -12.74
C PHE A 58 -11.21 0.30 -12.78
N ASP A 59 -10.94 1.18 -13.74
CA ASP A 59 -9.65 1.85 -13.87
C ASP A 59 -9.68 3.33 -13.50
N ALA A 60 -8.49 3.94 -13.40
CA ALA A 60 -8.32 5.34 -13.05
C ALA A 60 -8.93 6.32 -14.07
N ASN A 61 -9.27 5.86 -15.29
CA ASN A 61 -9.94 6.65 -16.32
C ASN A 61 -11.46 6.47 -16.28
N GLY A 62 -11.98 5.71 -15.32
CA GLY A 62 -13.40 5.44 -15.18
C GLY A 62 -13.90 4.35 -16.11
N TYR A 63 -13.00 3.62 -16.77
CA TYR A 63 -13.41 2.51 -17.62
C TYR A 63 -13.83 1.34 -16.76
N VAL A 64 -15.03 0.85 -17.03
CA VAL A 64 -15.61 -0.32 -16.39
C VAL A 64 -15.56 -1.49 -17.38
N THR A 65 -15.07 -2.64 -16.92
CA THR A 65 -15.25 -3.93 -17.58
C THR A 65 -15.96 -4.86 -16.63
N ILE A 66 -16.97 -5.60 -17.08
CA ILE A 66 -17.75 -6.55 -16.28
C ILE A 66 -17.87 -7.84 -17.10
N CYS A 67 -17.66 -8.98 -16.46
CA CYS A 67 -17.78 -10.28 -17.11
C CYS A 67 -18.58 -11.22 -16.24
N ASP A 68 -19.62 -11.77 -16.86
CA ASP A 68 -20.29 -12.97 -16.39
C ASP A 68 -19.53 -14.20 -16.93
N GLU A 69 -18.87 -14.95 -16.05
CA GLU A 69 -18.11 -16.14 -16.45
C GLU A 69 -18.93 -17.42 -16.26
N GLU A 70 -20.22 -17.30 -15.93
CA GLU A 70 -21.09 -18.38 -15.50
C GLU A 70 -22.25 -18.54 -16.50
N ALA A 71 -22.38 -19.72 -17.11
CA ALA A 71 -23.48 -19.98 -18.06
C ALA A 71 -24.80 -20.34 -17.35
N ASP A 72 -25.19 -19.59 -16.33
CA ASP A 72 -26.29 -19.96 -15.41
C ASP A 72 -27.56 -19.08 -15.55
N GLY A 73 -27.46 -17.98 -16.29
CA GLY A 73 -28.57 -17.07 -16.57
C GLY A 73 -28.80 -16.01 -15.50
N HIS A 74 -27.84 -15.79 -14.60
CA HIS A 74 -27.88 -14.71 -13.61
C HIS A 74 -27.01 -13.53 -14.06
N GLY A 75 -27.64 -12.44 -14.50
CA GLY A 75 -26.88 -11.27 -14.97
C GLY A 75 -26.04 -10.62 -13.86
N VAL A 76 -24.82 -10.23 -14.21
CA VAL A 76 -23.87 -9.53 -13.33
C VAL A 76 -23.88 -8.00 -13.54
N TYR A 77 -23.62 -7.25 -12.47
CA TYR A 77 -23.38 -5.81 -12.54
C TYR A 77 -22.30 -5.35 -11.55
N ILE A 78 -21.58 -4.30 -11.92
CA ILE A 78 -20.77 -3.53 -10.97
C ILE A 78 -21.61 -2.38 -10.42
N TYR A 79 -21.41 -2.09 -9.14
CA TYR A 79 -21.97 -0.95 -8.43
C TYR A 79 -20.82 -0.05 -7.97
N LEU A 80 -20.94 1.25 -8.24
CA LEU A 80 -19.99 2.30 -7.88
C LEU A 80 -20.68 3.28 -6.93
N LYS A 81 -20.07 3.52 -5.76
CA LYS A 81 -20.46 4.55 -4.80
C LYS A 81 -19.53 5.74 -4.94
N TRP A 82 -20.05 6.94 -5.13
CA TRP A 82 -19.27 8.18 -4.99
C TRP A 82 -19.36 8.73 -3.56
N GLU A 83 -18.29 9.39 -3.14
CA GLU A 83 -18.19 10.14 -1.87
C GLU A 83 -19.24 11.24 -1.78
N THR A 84 -19.64 11.82 -2.91
CA THR A 84 -20.73 12.80 -3.02
C THR A 84 -22.12 12.21 -2.74
N GLY A 85 -22.21 10.89 -2.61
CA GLY A 85 -23.45 10.16 -2.38
C GLY A 85 -24.09 9.61 -3.66
N GLU A 86 -23.58 9.96 -4.85
CA GLU A 86 -24.08 9.40 -6.12
C GLU A 86 -23.80 7.90 -6.21
N ASP A 87 -24.75 7.16 -6.79
CA ASP A 87 -24.67 5.72 -7.00
C ASP A 87 -24.90 5.40 -8.48
N ARG A 88 -24.04 4.56 -9.06
CA ARG A 88 -24.25 4.06 -10.42
C ARG A 88 -24.01 2.57 -10.50
N SER A 89 -24.68 1.95 -11.46
CA SER A 89 -24.48 0.54 -11.77
C SER A 89 -24.38 0.33 -13.27
N TYR A 90 -23.45 -0.53 -13.66
CA TYR A 90 -23.29 -0.97 -15.04
C TYR A 90 -23.45 -2.48 -15.07
N THR A 91 -24.23 -2.98 -16.00
CA THR A 91 -24.60 -4.40 -16.12
C THR A 91 -23.95 -4.96 -17.37
N ASP A 92 -23.58 -6.24 -17.34
CA ASP A 92 -23.29 -6.98 -18.56
C ASP A 92 -24.63 -7.39 -19.21
N PRO A 93 -25.02 -6.76 -20.35
CA PRO A 93 -26.30 -7.05 -20.99
C PRO A 93 -26.26 -8.34 -21.82
N GLY A 94 -25.06 -8.84 -22.16
CA GLY A 94 -24.87 -10.11 -22.84
C GLY A 94 -25.29 -11.23 -21.92
N GLY A 95 -24.69 -11.23 -20.72
CA GLY A 95 -24.98 -12.15 -19.62
C GLY A 95 -24.71 -13.60 -20.00
N ALA A 96 -23.98 -14.34 -19.17
CA ALA A 96 -23.74 -15.79 -19.30
C ALA A 96 -23.23 -16.29 -20.70
N ASP A 97 -22.95 -15.40 -21.65
CA ASP A 97 -22.58 -15.69 -23.04
C ASP A 97 -21.05 -15.76 -23.23
N GLY A 98 -20.31 -15.54 -22.13
CA GLY A 98 -18.85 -15.53 -22.08
C GLY A 98 -18.22 -14.27 -22.68
N VAL A 99 -19.01 -13.23 -22.96
CA VAL A 99 -18.53 -11.96 -23.49
C VAL A 99 -18.62 -10.87 -22.43
N CYS A 100 -17.47 -10.32 -22.06
CA CYS A 100 -17.40 -9.18 -21.17
C CYS A 100 -17.98 -7.90 -21.78
N ALA A 101 -18.77 -7.17 -21.00
CA ALA A 101 -19.21 -5.82 -21.33
C ALA A 101 -18.22 -4.76 -20.81
N GLY A 102 -17.98 -3.73 -21.64
CA GLY A 102 -17.13 -2.60 -21.29
C GLY A 102 -17.85 -1.27 -21.52
N THR A 103 -17.71 -0.33 -20.60
CA THR A 103 -18.35 0.99 -20.72
C THR A 103 -17.57 2.05 -19.94
N ASP A 104 -17.61 3.28 -20.42
CA ASP A 104 -17.10 4.43 -19.67
C ASP A 104 -18.11 4.78 -18.57
N ALA A 105 -17.66 4.78 -17.31
CA ALA A 105 -18.44 5.35 -16.22
C ALA A 105 -18.39 6.88 -16.33
N THR A 106 -19.22 7.45 -17.21
CA THR A 106 -19.22 8.87 -17.59
C THR A 106 -19.36 9.84 -16.41
N GLY A 107 -18.28 10.37 -15.87
CA GLY A 107 -18.28 11.36 -14.77
C GLY A 107 -16.88 11.65 -14.28
N ASP A 108 -16.72 12.62 -13.36
CA ASP A 108 -15.48 12.75 -12.59
C ASP A 108 -15.23 11.43 -11.87
N VAL A 109 -14.23 10.72 -12.38
CA VAL A 109 -13.73 9.45 -11.87
C VAL A 109 -13.13 9.61 -10.47
N PRO A 110 -12.44 10.72 -10.14
CA PRO A 110 -12.08 11.00 -8.76
C PRO A 110 -13.33 11.02 -7.86
N GLY A 111 -13.23 10.37 -6.71
CA GLY A 111 -14.28 10.37 -5.71
C GLY A 111 -15.24 9.19 -5.78
N VAL A 112 -14.98 8.15 -6.59
CA VAL A 112 -15.57 6.83 -6.28
C VAL A 112 -14.97 6.36 -4.95
N GLU A 113 -15.83 6.16 -3.95
CA GLU A 113 -15.49 5.70 -2.60
C GLU A 113 -15.23 4.18 -2.58
N TYR A 114 -16.15 3.40 -3.16
CA TYR A 114 -16.01 1.96 -3.26
C TYR A 114 -16.74 1.37 -4.45
N ILE A 115 -16.30 0.19 -4.85
CA ILE A 115 -16.96 -0.66 -5.84
C ILE A 115 -17.39 -2.00 -5.25
N LYS A 116 -18.41 -2.63 -5.83
CA LYS A 116 -18.74 -4.05 -5.63
C LYS A 116 -19.27 -4.66 -6.92
N VAL A 117 -19.07 -5.95 -7.11
CA VAL A 117 -19.71 -6.72 -8.19
C VAL A 117 -20.81 -7.60 -7.59
N CYS A 118 -21.94 -7.67 -8.26
CA CYS A 118 -23.12 -8.36 -7.79
C CYS A 118 -23.76 -9.17 -8.92
N GLU A 119 -24.31 -10.31 -8.54
CA GLU A 119 -25.02 -11.25 -9.39
C GLU A 119 -26.52 -11.15 -9.05
N ARG A 120 -27.37 -11.00 -10.09
CA ARG A 120 -28.83 -10.90 -9.93
C ARG A 120 -29.43 -12.29 -9.87
N ILE A 121 -29.74 -12.74 -8.67
CA ILE A 121 -30.37 -14.05 -8.45
C ILE A 121 -31.89 -13.87 -8.41
N ASN A 122 -32.58 -14.48 -9.39
CA ASN A 122 -34.03 -14.33 -9.56
C ASN A 122 -34.82 -14.59 -8.26
N ASN A 123 -35.58 -13.59 -7.81
CA ASN A 123 -36.43 -13.63 -6.60
C ASN A 123 -35.66 -13.78 -5.27
N TRP A 124 -34.35 -13.54 -5.27
CA TRP A 124 -33.51 -13.50 -4.08
C TRP A 124 -32.77 -12.16 -4.00
N PRO A 125 -32.26 -11.77 -2.81
CA PRO A 125 -31.33 -10.65 -2.73
C PRO A 125 -30.10 -10.91 -3.61
N ASP A 126 -29.66 -9.89 -4.35
CA ASP A 126 -28.45 -9.96 -5.15
C ASP A 126 -27.27 -10.41 -4.28
N LYS A 127 -26.53 -11.41 -4.76
CA LYS A 127 -25.30 -11.85 -4.13
C LYS A 127 -24.21 -10.89 -4.58
N CYS A 128 -23.42 -10.39 -3.64
CA CYS A 128 -22.43 -9.36 -3.93
C CYS A 128 -21.08 -9.72 -3.32
N SER A 129 -20.02 -9.25 -3.95
CA SER A 129 -18.70 -9.17 -3.33
C SER A 129 -18.71 -8.28 -2.09
N HIS A 130 -17.61 -8.29 -1.35
CA HIS A 130 -17.33 -7.22 -0.38
C HIS A 130 -17.22 -5.86 -1.11
N ARG A 131 -17.24 -4.76 -0.34
CA ARG A 131 -16.92 -3.42 -0.87
C ARG A 131 -15.40 -3.30 -1.00
N SER A 132 -14.91 -2.95 -2.18
CA SER A 132 -13.51 -2.56 -2.37
C SER A 132 -13.44 -1.05 -2.38
N TYR A 133 -12.90 -0.49 -1.30
CA TYR A 133 -12.68 0.95 -1.19
C TYR A 133 -11.54 1.40 -2.11
N ILE A 134 -11.72 2.55 -2.76
CA ILE A 134 -10.76 3.14 -3.67
C ILE A 134 -10.06 4.28 -2.93
N THR A 135 -8.74 4.31 -3.02
CA THR A 135 -7.93 5.44 -2.57
C THR A 135 -7.36 6.13 -3.79
N TRP A 136 -7.70 7.39 -4.00
CA TRP A 136 -7.14 8.21 -5.05
C TRP A 136 -5.79 8.79 -4.58
N GLY A 137 -4.77 8.79 -5.45
CA GLY A 137 -3.54 9.52 -5.17
C GLY A 137 -3.81 11.02 -5.19
N ASP A 138 -3.22 11.75 -4.24
CA ASP A 138 -3.36 13.21 -4.10
C ASP A 138 -2.55 13.98 -5.16
#